data_AF-A0A8E2I4C9-F1
#
_entry.id   AF-A0A8E2I4C9-F1
#
_cell.length_a   1.000
_cell.length_b   1.000
_cell.length_c   1.000
_cell.angle_alpha   90.00
_cell.angle_beta   90.00
_cell.angle_gamma   90.00
#
_symmetry.space_group_name_H-M   'P 1'
#
loop_
_entity.id
_entity.type
_entity.pdbx_description
1 polymer ?
#
loop_
_entity_poly.entity_id
_entity_poly.type
_entity_poly.pdbx_seq_one_letter_code
_entity_poly.pdbx_strand_id
1 'polypeptide(L)'
;MIVINFSEIFNAIFNPLKSWAEQSQGNWNLLIVSGFILVFVGAIVTYALHKKMGKVDERTKQISLNSALIVLCVVILCDVIFPKEYMWQIFFLFKYSLAFLASAIYLVVRYKKDFF
;
A
#
# COMPACT_ATOMS: atom_id res chain seq x y z
N MET A 1 5.93 34.96 5.91
CA MET A 1 5.43 33.66 6.37
C MET A 1 5.18 32.80 5.14
N ILE A 2 6.04 31.81 4.89
CA ILE A 2 5.83 30.89 3.77
C ILE A 2 4.75 29.89 4.22
N VAL A 3 3.58 29.94 3.61
CA VAL A 3 2.52 28.96 3.82
C VAL A 3 2.80 27.81 2.85
N ILE A 4 3.22 26.66 3.38
CA ILE A 4 3.39 25.45 2.57
C ILE A 4 1.99 24.85 2.37
N ASN A 5 1.44 24.98 1.16
CA ASN A 5 0.16 24.38 0.81
C ASN A 5 0.37 22.92 0.36
N PHE A 6 0.26 21.99 1.31
CA PHE A 6 0.42 20.55 1.04
C PHE A 6 -0.52 20.03 -0.06
N SER A 7 -1.73 20.61 -0.20
CA SER A 7 -2.68 20.24 -1.24
C SER A 7 -2.14 20.53 -2.64
N GLU A 8 -1.54 21.71 -2.85
CA GLU A 8 -0.93 22.08 -4.13
C GLU A 8 0.25 21.18 -4.49
N ILE A 9 1.06 20.80 -3.50
CA ILE A 9 2.21 19.90 -3.70
C ILE A 9 1.72 18.52 -4.15
N PHE A 10 0.77 17.92 -3.43
CA PHE A 10 0.25 16.60 -3.79
C PHE A 10 -0.46 16.61 -5.14
N ASN A 11 -1.27 17.64 -5.41
CA ASN A 11 -1.86 17.81 -6.74
C ASN A 11 -0.79 17.91 -7.83
N ALA A 12 0.28 18.69 -7.62
CA ALA A 12 1.37 18.79 -8.59
C ALA A 12 2.07 17.43 -8.84
N ILE A 13 2.22 16.59 -7.81
CA ILE A 13 2.82 15.26 -7.91
C ILE A 13 1.92 14.30 -8.72
N PHE A 14 0.62 14.33 -8.48
CA PHE A 14 -0.33 13.37 -9.09
C PHE A 14 -0.95 13.84 -10.40
N ASN A 15 -0.86 15.14 -10.73
CA ASN A 15 -1.42 15.68 -11.96
C ASN A 15 -0.83 15.07 -13.24
N PRO A 16 0.50 14.83 -13.35
CA PRO A 16 1.07 14.13 -14.51
C PRO A 16 0.50 12.72 -14.68
N LEU A 17 0.33 11.97 -13.57
CA LEU A 17 -0.26 10.63 -13.59
C LEU A 17 -1.72 10.69 -14.04
N LYS A 18 -2.48 11.69 -13.57
CA LYS A 18 -3.86 11.93 -13.99
C LYS A 18 -3.93 12.22 -15.48
N SER A 19 -3.16 13.19 -15.98
CA SER A 19 -3.15 13.55 -17.39
C SER A 19 -2.78 12.35 -18.27
N TRP A 20 -1.80 11.53 -17.86
CA TRP A 20 -1.46 10.31 -18.58
C TRP A 20 -2.58 9.27 -18.57
N ALA A 21 -3.24 9.05 -17.43
CA ALA A 21 -4.33 8.09 -17.31
C ALA A 21 -5.54 8.48 -18.16
N GLU A 22 -5.85 9.77 -18.25
CA GLU A 22 -6.99 10.32 -19.00
C GLU A 22 -6.74 10.40 -20.52
N GLN A 23 -5.48 10.28 -20.98
CA GLN A 23 -5.15 10.28 -22.42
C GLN A 23 -5.79 9.12 -23.19
N SER A 24 -6.01 7.96 -22.54
CA SER A 24 -6.68 6.83 -23.19
C SER A 24 -7.29 5.87 -22.18
N GLN A 25 -8.36 5.19 -22.60
CA GLN A 25 -8.93 4.09 -21.81
C GLN A 25 -7.92 2.96 -21.56
N GLY A 26 -6.96 2.75 -22.46
CA GLY A 26 -5.87 1.79 -22.28
C GLY A 26 -5.00 2.12 -21.07
N ASN A 27 -4.60 3.38 -20.91
CA ASN A 27 -3.79 3.84 -19.78
C ASN A 27 -4.54 3.68 -18.45
N TRP A 28 -5.82 4.04 -18.44
CA TRP A 28 -6.69 3.84 -17.28
C TRP A 28 -6.78 2.35 -16.88
N ASN A 29 -7.03 1.48 -17.86
CA ASN A 29 -7.12 0.03 -17.62
C ASN A 29 -5.79 -0.55 -17.12
N LEU A 30 -4.65 -0.05 -17.59
CA LEU A 30 -3.33 -0.46 -17.09
C LEU A 30 -3.17 -0.17 -15.60
N LEU A 31 -3.65 0.98 -15.10
CA LEU A 31 -3.62 1.30 -13.66
C LEU A 31 -4.52 0.36 -12.85
N ILE A 32 -5.70 0.04 -13.36
CA ILE A 32 -6.60 -0.90 -12.70
C ILE A 32 -5.96 -2.29 -12.61
N VAL A 33 -5.49 -2.83 -13.75
CA VAL A 33 -4.94 -4.19 -13.81
C VAL A 33 -3.68 -4.30 -12.95
N SER A 34 -2.76 -3.33 -13.05
CA SER A 34 -1.55 -3.31 -12.23
C SER A 34 -1.86 -3.17 -10.73
N GLY A 35 -2.82 -2.31 -10.36
CA GLY A 35 -3.28 -2.18 -8.98
C GLY A 35 -3.84 -3.47 -8.41
N PHE A 36 -4.68 -4.19 -9.17
CA PHE A 36 -5.20 -5.49 -8.75
C PHE A 36 -4.10 -6.53 -8.58
N ILE A 37 -3.18 -6.64 -9.56
CA ILE A 37 -2.03 -7.54 -9.45
C ILE A 37 -1.25 -7.25 -8.16
N LEU A 38 -0.99 -5.98 -7.87
CA LEU A 38 -0.25 -5.58 -6.66
C LEU A 38 -1.02 -5.94 -5.38
N VAL A 39 -2.33 -5.70 -5.31
CA VAL A 39 -3.14 -6.10 -4.14
C VAL A 39 -3.09 -7.61 -3.95
N PHE A 40 -3.36 -8.39 -5.00
CA PHE A 40 -3.40 -9.84 -4.89
C PHE A 40 -2.05 -10.42 -4.50
N VAL A 41 -0.97 -9.99 -5.16
CA VAL A 41 0.38 -10.43 -4.83
C VAL A 41 0.74 -10.04 -3.39
N GLY A 42 0.49 -8.79 -3.00
CA GLY A 42 0.77 -8.31 -1.64
C GLY A 42 0.00 -9.09 -0.56
N ALA A 43 -1.29 -9.33 -0.80
CA ALA A 43 -2.15 -10.08 0.12
C ALA A 43 -1.75 -11.56 0.21
N ILE A 44 -1.50 -12.22 -0.93
CA ILE A 44 -1.07 -13.62 -0.99
C ILE A 44 0.26 -13.81 -0.26
N VAL A 45 1.24 -12.94 -0.51
CA VAL A 45 2.56 -13.00 0.15
C VAL A 45 2.41 -12.78 1.65
N THR A 46 1.67 -11.75 2.07
CA THR A 46 1.41 -11.46 3.49
C THR A 46 0.76 -12.66 4.18
N TYR A 47 -0.27 -13.24 3.56
CA TYR A 47 -0.97 -14.42 4.09
C TYR A 47 -0.05 -15.65 4.18
N ALA A 48 0.71 -15.93 3.12
CA ALA A 48 1.65 -17.05 3.09
C ALA A 48 2.72 -16.90 4.19
N LEU A 49 3.24 -15.69 4.42
CA LEU A 49 4.22 -15.42 5.46
C LEU A 49 3.62 -15.58 6.86
N HIS A 50 2.41 -15.06 7.10
CA HIS A 50 1.71 -15.30 8.36
C HIS A 50 1.53 -16.79 8.64
N LYS A 51 1.13 -17.57 7.63
CA LYS A 51 0.99 -19.03 7.78
C LYS A 51 2.34 -19.72 8.06
N LYS A 52 3.43 -19.23 7.46
CA LYS A 52 4.78 -19.74 7.70
C LYS A 52 5.33 -19.43 9.10
N MET A 53 4.76 -18.46 9.84
CA MET A 53 5.26 -18.10 11.17
C MET A 53 4.96 -19.15 12.25
N GLY A 54 3.99 -20.04 12.01
CA GLY A 54 3.67 -21.16 12.91
C GLY A 54 2.41 -20.95 13.75
N LYS A 55 2.29 -21.72 14.83
CA LYS A 55 1.14 -21.65 15.76
C LYS A 55 1.13 -20.31 16.50
N VAL A 56 -0.07 -19.89 16.92
CA VAL A 56 -0.24 -18.66 17.70
C VAL A 56 0.41 -18.84 19.08
N ASP A 57 1.53 -18.17 19.26
CA ASP A 57 2.23 -17.97 20.54
C ASP A 57 2.39 -16.46 20.81
N GLU A 58 2.97 -16.10 21.96
CA GLU A 58 3.16 -14.69 22.34
C GLU A 58 4.00 -13.90 21.31
N ARG A 59 5.04 -14.53 20.77
CA ARG A 59 5.92 -13.97 19.73
C ARG A 59 5.16 -13.70 18.43
N THR A 60 4.45 -14.70 17.92
CA THR A 60 3.72 -14.64 16.65
C THR A 60 2.57 -13.65 16.74
N LYS A 61 1.94 -13.53 17.92
CA LYS A 61 0.94 -12.50 18.21
C LYS A 61 1.54 -11.09 18.10
N GLN A 62 2.70 -10.84 18.69
CA GLN A 62 3.38 -9.54 18.60
C GLN A 62 3.77 -9.20 17.15
N ILE A 63 4.25 -10.19 16.39
CA ILE A 63 4.60 -9.97 14.98
C ILE A 63 3.35 -9.65 14.15
N SER A 64 2.25 -10.38 14.37
CA SER A 64 0.96 -10.11 13.72
C SER A 64 0.44 -8.70 14.04
N LEU A 65 0.51 -8.29 15.31
CA LEU A 65 0.14 -6.95 15.74
C LEU A 65 0.98 -5.87 15.05
N ASN A 66 2.30 -6.01 15.03
CA ASN A 66 3.18 -5.06 14.35
C ASN A 66 2.90 -4.99 12.84
N SER A 67 2.63 -6.14 12.21
CA SER A 67 2.24 -6.20 10.81
C SER A 67 0.94 -5.42 10.55
N ALA A 68 -0.07 -5.64 11.39
CA ALA A 68 -1.34 -4.92 11.32
C ALA A 68 -1.19 -3.42 11.58
N LEU A 69 -0.31 -3.03 12.52
CA LEU A 69 0.02 -1.62 12.77
C LEU A 69 0.66 -0.97 11.53
N ILE A 70 1.55 -1.67 10.84
CA ILE A 70 2.15 -1.17 9.59
C ILE A 70 1.08 -0.96 8.52
N VAL A 71 0.18 -1.93 8.33
CA VAL A 71 -0.97 -1.78 7.41
C VAL A 71 -1.77 -0.53 7.77
N LEU A 72 -2.14 -0.36 9.04
CA LEU A 72 -2.92 0.78 9.52
C LEU A 72 -2.20 2.11 9.27
N CYS A 73 -0.92 2.21 9.63
CA CYS A 73 -0.12 3.42 9.42
C CYS A 73 -0.04 3.79 7.94
N VAL A 74 0.21 2.81 7.06
CA VAL A 74 0.31 3.07 5.62
C VAL A 74 -1.04 3.49 5.02
N VAL A 75 -2.15 2.88 5.45
CA VAL A 75 -3.50 3.30 5.03
C VAL A 75 -3.76 4.75 5.42
N ILE A 76 -3.47 5.14 6.67
CA ILE A 76 -3.66 6.51 7.15
C ILE A 76 -2.77 7.49 6.37
N LEU A 77 -1.49 7.15 6.15
CA LEU A 77 -0.57 7.98 5.37
C LEU A 77 -1.09 8.18 3.93
N CYS A 78 -1.57 7.12 3.29
CA CYS A 78 -2.16 7.22 1.96
C CYS A 78 -3.44 8.07 1.95
N ASP A 79 -4.28 8.01 2.99
CA ASP A 79 -5.49 8.85 3.08
C ASP A 79 -5.20 10.34 3.27
N VAL A 80 -4.00 10.69 3.75
CA VAL A 80 -3.51 12.07 3.83
C VAL A 80 -2.89 12.52 2.51
N ILE A 81 -2.15 11.64 1.83
CA ILE A 81 -1.36 11.97 0.64
C ILE A 81 -2.18 11.91 -0.65
N PHE A 82 -3.06 10.91 -0.79
CA PHE A 82 -3.75 10.65 -2.05
C PHE A 82 -4.90 11.62 -2.30
N PRO A 83 -5.05 12.10 -3.55
CA PRO A 83 -6.12 13.00 -3.92
C PRO A 83 -7.47 12.27 -3.88
N LYS A 84 -8.49 12.98 -3.39
CA LYS A 84 -9.85 12.45 -3.22
C LYS A 84 -10.82 12.92 -4.30
N GLU A 85 -10.45 13.98 -5.02
CA GLU A 85 -11.33 14.63 -6.00
C GLU A 85 -11.33 13.93 -7.37
N TYR A 86 -10.23 13.24 -7.72
CA TYR A 86 -10.08 12.55 -8.99
C TYR A 86 -9.38 11.21 -8.82
N MET A 87 -9.66 10.27 -9.73
CA MET A 87 -9.09 8.91 -9.75
C MET A 87 -9.18 8.18 -8.40
N TRP A 88 -10.15 8.53 -7.56
CA TRP A 88 -10.18 8.09 -6.17
C TRP A 88 -10.26 6.56 -6.05
N GLN A 89 -10.92 5.86 -7.00
CA GLN A 89 -10.96 4.39 -7.01
C GLN A 89 -9.58 3.78 -7.29
N ILE A 90 -8.79 4.39 -8.16
CA ILE A 90 -7.42 3.94 -8.46
C ILE A 90 -6.55 4.16 -7.23
N PHE A 91 -6.58 5.36 -6.65
CA PHE A 91 -5.80 5.63 -5.43
C PHE A 91 -6.23 4.77 -4.25
N PHE A 92 -7.53 4.47 -4.13
CA PHE A 92 -8.03 3.51 -3.15
C PHE A 92 -7.45 2.12 -3.36
N LEU A 93 -7.39 1.63 -4.61
CA LEU A 93 -6.79 0.34 -4.94
C LEU A 93 -5.30 0.31 -4.55
N PHE A 94 -4.52 1.30 -5.00
CA PHE A 94 -3.10 1.40 -4.69
C PHE A 94 -2.81 1.60 -3.20
N LYS A 95 -3.71 2.26 -2.45
CA LYS A 95 -3.60 2.41 -0.99
C LYS A 95 -3.49 1.05 -0.30
N TYR A 96 -4.39 0.13 -0.63
CA TYR A 96 -4.34 -1.22 -0.04
C TYR A 96 -3.18 -2.03 -0.61
N SER A 97 -2.82 -1.86 -1.88
CA SER A 97 -1.61 -2.49 -2.45
C SER A 97 -0.37 -2.15 -1.64
N LEU A 98 -0.14 -0.85 -1.39
CA LEU A 98 1.03 -0.36 -0.64
C LEU A 98 1.00 -0.83 0.81
N ALA A 99 -0.18 -0.84 1.44
CA ALA A 99 -0.32 -1.31 2.81
C ALA A 99 0.03 -2.80 2.96
N PHE A 100 -0.46 -3.66 2.06
CA PHE A 100 -0.10 -5.08 2.06
C PHE A 100 1.36 -5.31 1.71
N LEU A 101 1.94 -4.56 0.76
CA LEU A 101 3.36 -4.69 0.41
C LEU A 101 4.27 -4.27 1.56
N ALA A 102 3.98 -3.17 2.25
CA ALA A 102 4.75 -2.74 3.42
C ALA A 102 4.71 -3.79 4.54
N SER A 103 3.53 -4.35 4.80
CA SER A 103 3.34 -5.46 5.74
C SER A 103 4.11 -6.71 5.32
N ALA A 104 4.03 -7.10 4.04
CA ALA A 104 4.78 -8.22 3.49
C ALA A 104 6.30 -8.04 3.66
N ILE A 105 6.83 -6.85 3.33
CA ILE A 105 8.27 -6.55 3.49
C ILE A 105 8.69 -6.71 4.95
N TYR A 106 7.92 -6.16 5.89
CA TYR A 106 8.19 -6.34 7.31
C TYR A 106 8.22 -7.82 7.71
N LEU A 107 7.22 -8.60 7.28
CA LEU A 107 7.16 -10.03 7.57
C LEU A 107 8.33 -10.81 6.94
N VAL A 108 8.75 -10.48 5.72
CA VAL A 108 9.93 -11.10 5.07
C VAL A 108 11.19 -10.81 5.89
N VAL A 109 11.40 -9.55 6.27
CA VAL A 109 12.57 -9.15 7.07
C VAL A 109 12.56 -9.87 8.41
N ARG A 110 11.40 -9.98 9.06
CA ARG A 110 11.28 -10.68 10.34
C ARG A 110 11.49 -12.18 10.19
N TYR A 111 10.91 -12.81 9.16
CA TYR A 111 11.10 -14.22 8.86
C TYR A 111 12.57 -14.54 8.61
N LYS A 112 13.29 -13.71 7.85
CA LYS A 112 14.73 -13.91 7.67
C LYS A 112 15.50 -13.85 8.98
N LYS A 113 15.24 -12.84 9.83
CA LYS A 113 15.93 -12.70 11.14
C LYS A 113 15.66 -13.85 12.11
N ASP A 114 14.49 -14.47 12.02
CA ASP A 114 14.10 -15.54 12.96
C ASP A 114 14.60 -16.94 12.49
N PHE A 115 14.93 -17.13 11.21
CA PHE A 115 15.25 -18.44 10.62
C PHE A 115 16.59 -18.52 9.87
N PHE A 116 17.30 -17.41 9.66
CA PHE A 116 18.64 -17.32 9.06
C PHE A 116 19.54 -16.42 9.90
#